data_AF-A0A1G8H2P8-F1
#
_entry.id   AF-A0A1G8H2P8-F1
#
_cell.length_a   1.000
_cell.length_b   1.000
_cell.length_c   1.000
_cell.angle_alpha   90.00
_cell.angle_beta   90.00
_cell.angle_gamma   90.00
#
_symmetry.space_group_name_H-M   'P 1'
#
loop_
_entity.id
_entity.type
_entity.pdbx_description
1 polymer ?
#
loop_
_entity_poly.entity_id
_entity_poly.type
_entity_poly.pdbx_seq_one_letter_code
_entity_poly.pdbx_strand_id
1 'polypeptide(L)'
;MAQPEKKTFSSSRWWEFYAVRYGMGTVVGGVVFFFLCNTNPTLKPMLFGAEAGKIDGPLLTLLAGYGLAYCYIASAPILVLHAGRFLLNIGQNSKASIRRVLLLFVPPLVATLAFFFTCTSTGATLYFFSFVFALAALVLWPQYLAILFTLFRTKELLQFYKKLAGKRDAAEGGLVESYKHLREHGNSFSIVVLEIVLAIILFTAGNFDSAVVGAVSTTKDTYVLPYIGIILLWILPAALVWLVGTLFEREFSDDA
;
A
#
# COMPACT_ATOMS: atom_id res chain seq x y z
N MET A 1 -6.33 -24.10 47.76
CA MET A 1 -6.48 -22.91 46.88
C MET A 1 -5.47 -23.03 45.76
N ALA A 2 -5.90 -23.45 44.57
CA ALA A 2 -5.04 -23.44 43.40
C ALA A 2 -4.89 -22.00 42.91
N GLN A 3 -3.65 -21.55 42.70
CA GLN A 3 -3.40 -20.23 42.12
C GLN A 3 -3.93 -20.21 40.67
N PRO A 4 -4.52 -19.09 40.22
CA PRO A 4 -4.92 -18.97 38.83
C PRO A 4 -3.66 -19.01 37.95
N GLU A 5 -3.62 -19.95 37.00
CA GLU A 5 -2.60 -19.99 35.96
C GLU A 5 -2.53 -18.62 35.28
N LYS A 6 -1.39 -17.95 35.46
CA LYS A 6 -1.01 -16.81 34.64
C LYS A 6 -0.91 -17.35 33.21
N LYS A 7 -1.94 -17.14 32.39
CA LYS A 7 -1.84 -17.30 30.94
C LYS A 7 -0.74 -16.36 30.46
N THR A 8 0.45 -16.91 30.29
CA THR A 8 1.51 -16.30 29.51
C THR A 8 0.96 -16.14 28.11
N PHE A 9 0.53 -14.92 27.75
CA PHE A 9 0.22 -14.58 26.38
C PHE A 9 1.47 -14.90 25.56
N SER A 10 1.42 -15.98 24.78
CA SER A 10 2.59 -16.44 24.03
C SER A 10 2.96 -15.36 23.02
N SER A 11 4.13 -14.77 23.17
CA SER A 11 4.76 -13.93 22.15
C SER A 11 5.19 -14.72 20.91
N SER A 12 4.87 -16.02 20.81
CA SER A 12 5.50 -16.97 19.89
C SER A 12 4.84 -17.15 18.52
N ARG A 13 3.70 -16.50 18.22
CA ARG A 13 2.94 -16.74 16.96
C ARG A 13 2.73 -15.50 16.10
N TRP A 14 3.47 -14.42 16.35
CA TRP A 14 3.37 -13.19 15.56
C TRP A 14 3.61 -13.44 14.06
N TRP A 15 4.46 -14.40 13.72
CA TRP A 15 4.80 -14.79 12.35
C TRP A 15 3.63 -15.45 11.62
N GLU A 16 2.69 -16.11 12.30
CA GLU A 16 1.50 -16.71 11.66
C GLU A 16 0.60 -15.63 11.08
N PHE A 17 0.45 -14.51 11.80
CA PHE A 17 -0.28 -13.36 11.30
C PHE A 17 0.40 -12.70 10.11
N TYR A 18 1.74 -12.73 10.04
CA TYR A 18 2.47 -12.26 8.86
C TYR A 18 2.35 -13.23 7.68
N ALA A 19 2.46 -14.54 7.92
CA ALA A 19 2.31 -15.57 6.90
C ALA A 19 0.91 -15.52 6.26
N VAL A 20 -0.14 -15.34 7.06
CA VAL A 20 -1.52 -15.18 6.55
C VAL A 20 -1.67 -13.89 5.74
N ARG A 21 -1.10 -12.77 6.21
CA ARG A 21 -1.22 -11.47 5.52
C ARG A 21 -0.50 -11.46 4.17
N TYR A 22 0.75 -11.93 4.15
CA TYR A 22 1.64 -11.80 3.00
C TYR A 22 1.71 -13.07 2.13
N GLY A 23 1.19 -14.21 2.59
CA GLY A 23 1.22 -15.46 1.83
C GLY A 23 0.41 -15.37 0.54
N MET A 24 -0.86 -14.96 0.62
CA MET A 24 -1.70 -14.76 -0.57
C MET A 24 -1.12 -13.67 -1.49
N GLY A 25 -0.68 -12.55 -0.91
CA GLY A 25 -0.06 -11.46 -1.68
C GLY A 25 1.23 -11.91 -2.36
N THR A 26 2.07 -12.73 -1.74
CA THR A 26 3.28 -13.27 -2.37
C THR A 26 2.95 -14.05 -3.65
N VAL A 27 1.89 -14.87 -3.62
CA VAL A 27 1.45 -15.61 -4.81
C VAL A 27 0.94 -14.65 -5.89
N VAL A 28 0.07 -13.70 -5.52
CA VAL A 28 -0.49 -12.73 -6.47
C VAL A 28 0.60 -11.83 -7.05
N GLY A 29 1.46 -11.26 -6.22
CA GLY A 29 2.60 -10.45 -6.61
C GLY A 29 3.56 -11.20 -7.53
N GLY A 30 3.79 -12.49 -7.31
CA GLY A 30 4.60 -13.33 -8.20
C GLY A 30 3.99 -13.42 -9.60
N VAL A 31 2.67 -13.65 -9.69
CA VAL A 31 1.92 -13.68 -10.96
C VAL A 31 1.95 -12.32 -11.65
N VAL A 32 1.72 -11.24 -10.90
CA VAL A 32 1.76 -9.85 -11.41
C VAL A 32 3.15 -9.52 -11.96
N PHE A 33 4.20 -9.80 -11.20
CA PHE A 33 5.57 -9.53 -11.61
C PHE A 33 5.94 -10.32 -12.87
N PHE A 34 5.56 -11.59 -12.92
CA PHE A 34 5.75 -12.43 -14.11
C PHE A 34 5.03 -11.84 -15.34
N PHE A 35 3.79 -11.37 -15.17
CA PHE A 35 3.03 -10.73 -16.25
C PHE A 35 3.70 -9.42 -16.73
N LEU A 36 4.14 -8.57 -15.80
CA LEU A 36 4.86 -7.33 -16.12
C LEU A 36 6.16 -7.61 -16.88
N CYS A 37 6.90 -8.65 -16.50
CA CYS A 37 8.12 -9.06 -17.21
C CYS A 37 7.86 -9.59 -18.61
N ASN A 38 6.79 -10.37 -18.81
CA ASN A 38 6.46 -10.92 -20.13
C ASN A 38 5.87 -9.88 -21.09
N THR A 39 5.25 -8.82 -20.56
CA THR A 39 4.67 -7.74 -21.37
C THR A 39 5.65 -6.59 -21.63
N ASN A 40 6.78 -6.54 -20.93
CA ASN A 40 7.81 -5.53 -21.12
C ASN A 40 9.18 -6.15 -21.44
N PRO A 41 9.72 -5.96 -22.66
CA PRO A 41 11.05 -6.44 -23.05
C PRO A 41 12.19 -6.03 -22.10
N THR A 42 12.06 -4.88 -21.43
CA THR A 42 13.03 -4.37 -20.46
C THR A 42 13.06 -5.17 -19.17
N LEU A 43 11.90 -5.63 -18.72
CA LEU A 43 11.75 -6.36 -17.47
C LEU A 43 11.95 -7.87 -17.70
N LYS A 44 11.74 -8.36 -18.93
CA LYS A 44 11.91 -9.78 -19.29
C LYS A 44 13.24 -10.41 -18.84
N PRO A 45 14.41 -9.75 -18.91
CA PRO A 45 15.67 -10.28 -18.39
C PRO A 45 15.65 -10.61 -16.88
N MET A 46 14.76 -9.99 -16.09
CA MET A 46 14.61 -10.30 -14.67
C MET A 46 14.04 -11.71 -14.42
N LEU A 47 13.51 -12.37 -15.46
CA LEU A 47 13.11 -13.78 -15.39
C LEU A 47 14.27 -14.75 -15.64
N PHE A 48 15.49 -14.25 -15.90
CA PHE A 48 16.69 -15.06 -16.14
C PHE A 48 16.50 -16.14 -17.24
N GLY A 49 15.77 -15.81 -18.30
CA GLY A 49 15.49 -16.73 -19.41
C GLY A 49 14.38 -17.75 -19.14
N ALA A 50 13.68 -17.65 -18.01
CA ALA A 50 12.50 -18.46 -17.77
C ALA A 50 11.36 -18.10 -18.74
N GLU A 51 10.79 -19.12 -19.37
CA GLU A 51 9.70 -18.98 -20.33
C GLU A 51 8.37 -19.45 -19.75
N ALA A 52 7.27 -18.83 -20.18
CA ALA A 52 5.93 -19.28 -19.85
C ALA A 52 5.72 -20.73 -20.35
N GLY A 53 5.38 -21.64 -19.43
CA GLY A 53 5.07 -23.04 -19.75
C GLY A 53 6.03 -24.08 -19.17
N LYS A 54 7.18 -23.67 -18.61
CA LYS A 54 8.07 -24.56 -17.83
C LYS A 54 8.27 -23.97 -16.44
N ILE A 55 7.37 -24.34 -15.52
CA ILE A 55 7.50 -23.98 -14.11
C ILE A 55 8.46 -24.99 -13.46
N ASP A 56 9.71 -24.60 -13.27
CA ASP A 56 10.70 -25.38 -12.53
C ASP A 56 10.92 -24.81 -11.11
N GLY A 57 11.63 -25.58 -10.27
CA GLY A 57 11.90 -25.18 -8.88
C GLY A 57 12.61 -23.82 -8.74
N PRO A 58 13.64 -23.51 -9.55
CA PRO A 58 14.28 -22.21 -9.58
C PRO A 58 13.31 -21.06 -9.93
N LEU A 59 12.49 -21.20 -10.98
CA LEU A 59 11.49 -20.18 -11.34
C LEU A 59 10.47 -19.98 -10.22
N LEU A 60 9.99 -21.04 -9.59
CA LEU A 60 9.08 -20.92 -8.44
C LEU A 60 9.71 -20.16 -7.28
N THR A 61 10.98 -20.46 -6.97
CA THR A 61 11.71 -19.77 -5.89
C THR A 61 11.90 -18.30 -6.21
N LEU A 62 12.25 -17.99 -7.45
CA LEU A 62 12.41 -16.63 -7.93
C LEU A 62 11.09 -15.85 -7.87
N LEU A 63 9.99 -16.43 -8.34
CA LEU A 63 8.67 -15.81 -8.30
C LEU A 63 8.14 -15.66 -6.87
N ALA A 64 8.47 -16.57 -5.96
CA ALA A 64 8.15 -16.40 -4.54
C ALA A 64 8.92 -15.21 -3.95
N GLY A 65 10.21 -15.06 -4.27
CA GLY A 65 11.02 -13.93 -3.82
C GLY A 65 10.52 -12.59 -4.37
N TYR A 66 10.29 -12.51 -5.69
CA TYR A 66 9.74 -11.30 -6.32
C TYR A 66 8.32 -11.00 -5.89
N GLY A 67 7.49 -12.03 -5.74
CA GLY A 67 6.14 -11.88 -5.23
C GLY A 67 6.12 -11.32 -3.82
N LEU A 68 6.98 -11.81 -2.93
CA LEU A 68 7.10 -11.27 -1.57
C LEU A 68 7.56 -9.81 -1.58
N ALA A 69 8.56 -9.48 -2.38
CA ALA A 69 9.06 -8.11 -2.50
C ALA A 69 7.99 -7.15 -3.06
N TYR A 70 7.30 -7.57 -4.13
CA TYR A 70 6.23 -6.80 -4.76
C TYR A 70 5.08 -6.59 -3.78
N CYS A 71 4.64 -7.66 -3.11
CA CYS A 71 3.61 -7.63 -2.07
C CYS A 71 3.96 -6.64 -0.96
N TYR A 72 5.21 -6.65 -0.48
CA TYR A 72 5.67 -5.72 0.54
C TYR A 72 5.60 -4.26 0.08
N ILE A 73 6.11 -3.97 -1.13
CA ILE A 73 6.05 -2.63 -1.75
C ILE A 73 4.61 -2.18 -1.94
N ALA A 74 3.76 -3.03 -2.51
CA ALA A 74 2.35 -2.74 -2.74
C ALA A 74 1.60 -2.46 -1.43
N SER A 75 2.00 -3.09 -0.33
CA SER A 75 1.39 -2.89 1.00
C SER A 75 1.76 -1.58 1.69
N ALA A 76 2.71 -0.79 1.18
CA ALA A 76 3.17 0.47 1.77
C ALA A 76 2.04 1.44 2.17
N PRO A 77 0.97 1.64 1.37
CA PRO A 77 -0.16 2.49 1.76
C PRO A 77 -0.86 2.03 3.04
N ILE A 78 -0.94 0.73 3.29
CA ILE A 78 -1.58 0.16 4.49
C ILE A 78 -0.79 0.56 5.74
N LEU A 79 0.55 0.60 5.67
CA LEU A 79 1.39 1.04 6.79
C LEU A 79 1.10 2.51 7.14
N VAL A 80 0.99 3.37 6.15
CA VAL A 80 0.70 4.80 6.33
C VAL A 80 -0.68 5.00 6.97
N LEU A 81 -1.70 4.31 6.45
CA LEU A 81 -3.05 4.33 7.01
C LEU A 81 -3.07 3.75 8.43
N HIS A 82 -2.25 2.73 8.71
CA HIS A 82 -2.12 2.17 10.05
C HIS A 82 -1.52 3.17 11.04
N ALA A 83 -0.44 3.87 10.65
CA ALA A 83 0.18 4.92 11.46
C ALA A 83 -0.79 6.08 11.70
N GLY A 84 -1.46 6.55 10.64
CA GLY A 84 -2.40 7.67 10.66
C GLY A 84 -3.81 7.34 11.17
N ARG A 85 -4.11 6.12 11.60
CA ARG A 85 -5.48 5.70 11.96
C ARG A 85 -6.11 6.50 13.09
N PHE A 86 -5.32 7.14 13.94
CA PHE A 86 -5.83 8.02 15.00
C PHE A 86 -6.58 9.25 14.44
N LEU A 87 -6.32 9.61 13.18
CA LEU A 87 -7.04 10.66 12.44
C LEU A 87 -8.50 10.25 12.13
N LEU A 88 -8.81 8.94 12.17
CA LEU A 88 -10.14 8.38 11.94
C LEU A 88 -10.96 8.35 13.24
N ASN A 89 -11.29 9.52 13.77
CA ASN A 89 -12.18 9.60 14.93
C ASN A 89 -13.64 9.33 14.51
N ILE A 90 -14.19 8.17 14.90
CA ILE A 90 -15.54 7.70 14.55
C ILE A 90 -16.63 8.45 15.34
N GLY A 91 -16.30 9.05 16.49
CA GLY A 91 -17.27 9.71 17.38
C GLY A 91 -17.58 11.17 17.06
N GLN A 92 -17.16 11.70 15.91
CA GLN A 92 -17.38 13.10 15.54
C GLN A 92 -18.72 13.33 14.84
N ASN A 93 -19.30 14.52 15.00
CA ASN A 93 -20.55 14.94 14.35
C ASN A 93 -20.49 14.78 12.82
N SER A 94 -21.64 14.50 12.19
CA SER A 94 -21.86 14.29 10.74
C SER A 94 -21.10 15.27 9.84
N LYS A 95 -21.08 16.57 10.20
CA LYS A 95 -20.36 17.62 9.46
C LYS A 95 -18.85 17.36 9.35
N ALA A 96 -18.21 16.85 10.40
CA ALA A 96 -16.79 16.50 10.38
C ALA A 96 -16.51 15.21 9.59
N SER A 97 -17.48 14.31 9.50
CA SER A 97 -17.40 13.13 8.63
C SER A 97 -17.44 13.55 7.15
N ILE A 98 -18.40 14.41 6.77
CA ILE A 98 -18.53 14.91 5.39
C ILE A 98 -17.28 15.67 4.97
N ARG A 99 -16.74 16.56 5.82
CA ARG A 99 -15.50 17.30 5.52
C ARG A 99 -14.32 16.37 5.22
N ARG A 100 -14.19 15.25 5.95
CA ARG A 100 -13.14 14.25 5.70
C ARG A 100 -13.33 13.54 4.37
N VAL A 101 -14.56 13.13 4.05
CA VAL A 101 -14.89 12.54 2.75
C VAL A 101 -14.54 13.52 1.62
N LEU A 102 -14.95 14.79 1.73
CA LEU A 102 -14.63 15.80 0.74
C LEU A 102 -13.11 15.98 0.58
N LEU A 103 -12.36 16.07 1.68
CA LEU A 103 -10.91 16.23 1.63
C LEU A 103 -10.19 15.03 1.00
N LEU A 104 -10.71 13.83 1.18
CA LEU A 104 -10.11 12.60 0.63
C LEU A 104 -10.42 12.40 -0.85
N PHE A 105 -11.63 12.75 -1.30
CA PHE A 105 -12.10 12.40 -2.64
C PHE A 105 -12.17 13.57 -3.62
N VAL A 106 -12.39 14.81 -3.17
CA VAL A 106 -12.52 15.96 -4.09
C VAL A 106 -11.19 16.31 -4.75
N PRO A 107 -10.04 16.43 -4.06
CA PRO A 107 -8.79 16.76 -4.73
C PRO A 107 -8.36 15.72 -5.78
N PRO A 108 -8.42 14.39 -5.53
CA PRO A 108 -8.16 13.39 -6.56
C PRO A 108 -9.13 13.49 -7.75
N LEU A 109 -10.41 13.73 -7.49
CA LEU A 109 -11.41 13.91 -8.55
C LEU A 109 -11.08 15.12 -9.43
N VAL A 110 -10.80 16.27 -8.82
CA VAL A 110 -10.44 17.51 -9.55
C VAL A 110 -9.15 17.30 -10.34
N ALA A 111 -8.13 16.68 -9.75
CA ALA A 111 -6.89 16.37 -10.45
C ALA A 111 -7.12 15.42 -11.64
N THR A 112 -7.99 14.43 -11.49
CA THR A 112 -8.37 13.50 -12.56
C THR A 112 -9.11 14.21 -13.69
N LEU A 113 -10.06 15.09 -13.37
CA LEU A 113 -10.77 15.88 -14.37
C LEU A 113 -9.80 16.82 -15.09
N ALA A 114 -8.92 17.50 -14.35
CA ALA A 114 -7.89 18.35 -14.96
C ALA A 114 -7.00 17.54 -15.91
N PHE A 115 -6.54 16.36 -15.51
CA PHE A 115 -5.78 15.45 -16.36
C PHE A 115 -6.59 15.04 -17.61
N PHE A 116 -7.85 14.63 -17.46
CA PHE A 116 -8.72 14.24 -18.56
C PHE A 116 -8.87 15.34 -19.62
N PHE A 117 -9.00 16.60 -19.21
CA PHE A 117 -9.17 17.73 -20.14
C PHE A 117 -7.85 18.30 -20.70
N THR A 118 -6.71 17.97 -20.10
CA THR A 118 -5.39 18.48 -20.53
C THR A 118 -4.55 17.43 -21.24
N CYS A 119 -4.88 16.15 -21.09
CA CYS A 119 -4.21 15.06 -21.78
C CYS A 119 -4.46 15.18 -23.30
N THR A 120 -3.42 14.98 -24.09
CA THR A 120 -3.48 15.02 -25.56
C THR A 120 -4.04 13.73 -26.18
N SER A 121 -4.20 12.66 -25.39
CA SER A 121 -4.77 11.39 -25.85
C SER A 121 -6.26 11.53 -26.14
N THR A 122 -6.77 10.70 -27.05
CA THR A 122 -8.21 10.69 -27.42
C THR A 122 -8.79 9.27 -27.38
N GLY A 123 -10.13 9.17 -27.48
CA GLY A 123 -10.82 7.87 -27.55
C GLY A 123 -10.60 6.97 -26.33
N ALA A 124 -10.51 5.66 -26.56
CA ALA A 124 -10.33 4.66 -25.51
C ALA A 124 -9.06 4.88 -24.65
N THR A 125 -7.98 5.34 -25.27
CA THR A 125 -6.70 5.62 -24.60
C THR A 125 -6.85 6.71 -23.54
N LEU A 126 -7.60 7.78 -23.85
CA LEU A 126 -7.88 8.86 -22.89
C LEU A 126 -8.61 8.35 -21.65
N TYR A 127 -9.67 7.56 -21.84
CA TYR A 127 -10.44 6.99 -20.75
C TYR A 127 -9.60 6.05 -19.88
N PHE A 128 -8.77 5.21 -20.52
CA PHE A 128 -7.87 4.31 -19.82
C PHE A 128 -6.84 5.09 -18.99
N PHE A 129 -6.13 6.05 -19.57
CA PHE A 129 -5.13 6.83 -18.83
C PHE A 129 -5.74 7.67 -17.71
N SER A 130 -6.91 8.24 -17.94
CA SER A 130 -7.62 9.00 -16.90
C SER A 130 -8.08 8.09 -15.76
N PHE A 131 -8.49 6.85 -16.06
CA PHE A 131 -8.79 5.85 -15.04
C PHE A 131 -7.55 5.47 -14.23
N VAL A 132 -6.41 5.22 -14.89
CA VAL A 132 -5.15 4.89 -14.19
C VAL A 132 -4.66 6.07 -13.34
N PHE A 133 -4.76 7.30 -13.86
CA PHE A 133 -4.47 8.51 -13.10
C PHE A 133 -5.38 8.63 -11.87
N ALA A 134 -6.68 8.36 -12.03
CA ALA A 134 -7.63 8.38 -10.92
C ALA A 134 -7.25 7.37 -9.83
N LEU A 135 -6.89 6.14 -10.21
CA LEU A 135 -6.43 5.12 -9.27
C LEU A 135 -5.17 5.57 -8.52
N ALA A 136 -4.17 6.10 -9.24
CA ALA A 136 -2.95 6.61 -8.64
C ALA A 136 -3.23 7.76 -7.67
N ALA A 137 -4.05 8.73 -8.08
CA ALA A 137 -4.42 9.88 -7.26
C ALA A 137 -5.19 9.45 -5.99
N LEU A 138 -6.14 8.51 -6.13
CA LEU A 138 -6.93 7.98 -5.00
C LEU A 138 -6.09 7.21 -3.98
N VAL A 139 -4.97 6.61 -4.40
CA VAL A 139 -4.08 5.91 -3.47
C VAL A 139 -3.01 6.85 -2.90
N LEU A 140 -2.38 7.68 -3.72
CA LEU A 140 -1.29 8.54 -3.29
C LEU A 140 -1.78 9.71 -2.42
N TRP A 141 -2.85 10.40 -2.83
CA TRP A 141 -3.32 11.59 -2.11
C TRP A 141 -3.63 11.32 -0.64
N PRO A 142 -4.43 10.29 -0.27
CA PRO A 142 -4.69 10.00 1.14
C PRO A 142 -3.44 9.62 1.92
N GLN A 143 -2.46 8.94 1.31
CA GLN A 143 -1.21 8.58 1.99
C GLN A 143 -0.41 9.81 2.38
N TYR A 144 -0.17 10.70 1.41
CA TYR A 144 0.58 11.94 1.65
C TYR A 144 -0.12 12.84 2.66
N LEU A 145 -1.44 12.93 2.59
CA LEU A 145 -2.24 13.68 3.56
C LEU A 145 -2.16 13.06 4.97
N ALA A 146 -2.28 11.73 5.07
CA ALA A 146 -2.24 11.02 6.33
C ALA A 146 -0.88 11.13 7.01
N ILE A 147 0.22 10.95 6.27
CA ILE A 147 1.56 11.07 6.85
C ILE A 147 1.85 12.51 7.29
N LEU A 148 1.46 13.50 6.49
CA LEU A 148 1.63 14.91 6.82
C LEU A 148 0.92 15.25 8.14
N PHE A 149 -0.38 14.92 8.25
CA PHE A 149 -1.11 15.18 9.50
C PHE A 149 -0.60 14.38 10.68
N THR A 150 -0.09 13.16 10.45
CA THR A 150 0.51 12.35 11.51
C THR A 150 1.77 13.01 12.07
N LEU A 151 2.64 13.53 11.20
CA LEU A 151 3.86 14.22 11.60
C LEU A 151 3.60 15.53 12.36
N PHE A 152 2.50 16.24 12.06
CA PHE A 152 2.13 17.48 12.76
C PHE A 152 1.30 17.27 14.04
N ARG A 153 0.83 16.05 14.31
CA ARG A 153 -0.06 15.73 15.44
C ARG A 153 0.48 14.61 16.32
N THR A 154 1.78 14.68 16.62
CA THR A 154 2.51 13.65 17.37
C THR A 154 1.99 13.50 18.81
N LYS A 155 1.53 14.58 19.44
CA LYS A 155 0.95 14.54 20.79
C LYS A 155 -0.37 13.79 20.83
N GLU A 156 -1.26 14.10 19.89
CA GLU A 156 -2.55 13.41 19.76
C GLU A 156 -2.37 11.93 19.38
N LEU A 157 -1.37 11.64 18.54
CA LEU A 157 -0.94 10.29 18.23
C LEU A 157 -0.52 9.54 19.50
N LEU A 158 0.36 10.13 20.33
CA LEU A 158 0.81 9.53 21.60
C LEU A 158 -0.35 9.26 22.55
N GLN A 159 -1.21 10.26 22.76
CA GLN A 159 -2.40 10.12 23.60
C GLN A 159 -3.34 9.01 23.10
N PHE A 160 -3.56 8.94 21.79
CA PHE A 160 -4.36 7.88 21.17
C PHE A 160 -3.78 6.50 21.47
N TYR A 161 -2.47 6.31 21.28
CA TYR A 161 -1.83 5.01 21.49
C TYR A 161 -1.75 4.63 22.97
N LYS A 162 -1.49 5.58 23.89
CA LYS A 162 -1.58 5.35 25.34
C LYS A 162 -2.98 4.90 25.75
N LYS A 163 -4.02 5.60 25.29
CA LYS A 163 -5.43 5.23 25.55
C LYS A 163 -5.78 3.86 24.98
N LEU A 164 -5.34 3.57 23.76
CA LEU A 164 -5.61 2.29 23.10
C LEU A 164 -4.92 1.13 23.81
N ALA A 165 -3.66 1.29 24.25
CA ALA A 165 -2.93 0.29 25.01
C ALA A 165 -3.66 -0.02 26.32
N GLY A 166 -3.95 0.99 27.14
CA GLY A 166 -4.65 0.78 28.40
C GLY A 166 -6.04 0.14 28.25
N LYS A 167 -6.79 0.50 27.18
CA LYS A 167 -8.09 -0.15 26.89
C LYS A 167 -7.96 -1.59 26.42
N ARG A 168 -6.86 -1.97 25.79
CA ARG A 168 -6.60 -3.37 25.37
C ARG A 168 -6.24 -4.23 26.56
N ASP A 169 -5.42 -3.71 27.47
CA ASP A 169 -5.00 -4.43 28.66
C ASP A 169 -6.17 -4.67 29.63
N ALA A 170 -7.11 -3.71 29.69
CA ALA A 170 -8.32 -3.81 30.50
C ALA A 170 -9.50 -4.55 29.83
N ALA A 171 -9.39 -4.92 28.55
CA ALA A 171 -10.50 -5.54 27.84
C ALA A 171 -10.61 -7.03 28.19
N GLU A 172 -11.71 -7.39 28.85
CA GLU A 172 -12.10 -8.78 29.07
C GLU A 172 -12.97 -9.32 27.92
N GLY A 173 -12.86 -10.61 27.63
CA GLY A 173 -13.58 -11.27 26.54
C GLY A 173 -12.85 -11.18 25.19
N GLY A 174 -13.16 -12.13 24.29
CA GLY A 174 -12.49 -12.31 22.99
C GLY A 174 -12.69 -11.18 21.97
N LEU A 175 -13.19 -10.01 22.37
CA LEU A 175 -13.42 -8.86 21.50
C LEU A 175 -12.13 -8.34 20.87
N VAL A 176 -11.05 -8.25 21.66
CA VAL A 176 -9.73 -7.80 21.17
C VAL A 176 -9.22 -8.72 20.07
N GLU A 177 -9.37 -10.02 20.27
CA GLU A 177 -8.95 -11.02 19.30
C GLU A 177 -9.83 -10.99 18.05
N SER A 178 -11.15 -10.85 18.24
CA SER A 178 -12.13 -10.79 17.16
C SER A 178 -11.85 -9.64 16.19
N TYR A 179 -11.64 -8.42 16.68
CA TYR A 179 -11.36 -7.28 15.78
C TYR A 179 -9.93 -7.33 15.22
N LYS A 180 -8.95 -7.90 15.95
CA LYS A 180 -7.60 -8.11 15.41
C LYS A 180 -7.67 -9.03 14.19
N HIS A 181 -8.36 -10.16 14.32
CA HIS A 181 -8.57 -11.12 13.25
C HIS A 181 -9.28 -10.50 12.03
N LEU A 182 -10.36 -9.73 12.26
CA LEU A 182 -11.06 -9.01 11.19
C LEU A 182 -10.13 -8.04 10.44
N ARG A 183 -9.32 -7.28 11.19
CA ARG A 183 -8.35 -6.35 10.60
C ARG A 183 -7.27 -7.07 9.79
N GLU A 184 -6.83 -8.24 10.24
CA GLU A 184 -5.78 -9.00 9.55
C GLU A 184 -6.25 -9.58 8.22
N HIS A 185 -7.48 -10.09 8.19
CA HIS A 185 -8.12 -10.50 6.93
C HIS A 185 -8.33 -9.31 6.00
N GLY A 186 -8.88 -8.20 6.52
CA GLY A 186 -9.05 -6.97 5.75
C GLY A 186 -7.74 -6.45 5.16
N ASN A 187 -6.64 -6.53 5.92
CA ASN A 187 -5.31 -6.17 5.43
C ASN A 187 -4.85 -7.08 4.29
N SER A 188 -5.03 -8.41 4.40
CA SER A 188 -4.65 -9.35 3.33
C SER A 188 -5.38 -9.06 2.01
N PHE A 189 -6.68 -8.83 2.05
CA PHE A 189 -7.44 -8.42 0.85
C PHE A 189 -6.99 -7.05 0.32
N SER A 190 -6.71 -6.10 1.22
CA SER A 190 -6.24 -4.77 0.83
C SER A 190 -4.88 -4.82 0.13
N ILE A 191 -4.00 -5.73 0.53
CA ILE A 191 -2.70 -5.96 -0.14
C ILE A 191 -2.95 -6.36 -1.59
N VAL A 192 -3.78 -7.39 -1.82
CA VAL A 192 -4.08 -7.88 -3.18
C VAL A 192 -4.68 -6.78 -4.06
N VAL A 193 -5.58 -5.96 -3.51
CA VAL A 193 -6.15 -4.81 -4.25
C VAL A 193 -5.05 -3.81 -4.64
N LEU A 194 -4.15 -3.47 -3.70
CA LEU A 194 -3.06 -2.54 -3.96
C LEU A 194 -2.01 -3.11 -4.92
N GLU A 195 -1.77 -4.43 -4.90
CA GLU A 195 -0.93 -5.12 -5.88
C GLU A 195 -1.49 -4.95 -7.29
N ILE A 196 -2.80 -5.16 -7.48
CA ILE A 196 -3.45 -4.98 -8.78
C ILE A 196 -3.40 -3.52 -9.23
N VAL A 197 -3.67 -2.57 -8.32
CA VAL A 197 -3.61 -1.14 -8.65
C VAL A 197 -2.19 -0.73 -9.06
N LEU A 198 -1.18 -1.11 -8.29
CA LEU A 198 0.21 -0.84 -8.62
C LEU A 198 0.61 -1.50 -9.95
N ALA A 199 0.12 -2.71 -10.23
CA ALA A 199 0.38 -3.43 -11.47
C ALA A 199 -0.15 -2.66 -12.69
N ILE A 200 -1.39 -2.17 -12.62
CA ILE A 200 -2.02 -1.37 -13.67
C ILE A 200 -1.21 -0.10 -13.93
N ILE A 201 -0.74 0.58 -12.87
CA ILE A 201 0.08 1.79 -12.98
C ILE A 201 1.43 1.48 -13.66
N LEU A 202 2.14 0.44 -13.22
CA LEU A 202 3.45 0.07 -13.77
C LEU A 202 3.35 -0.46 -15.21
N PHE A 203 2.29 -1.21 -15.52
CA PHE A 203 1.98 -1.67 -16.87
C PHE A 203 1.74 -0.47 -17.79
N THR A 204 0.96 0.51 -17.34
CA THR A 204 0.67 1.74 -18.08
C THR A 204 1.94 2.54 -18.35
N ALA A 205 2.81 2.69 -17.35
CA ALA A 205 4.10 3.38 -17.50
C ALA A 205 5.00 2.77 -18.59
N GLY A 206 5.00 1.44 -18.72
CA GLY A 206 5.79 0.72 -19.74
C GLY A 206 5.25 0.80 -21.17
N ASN A 207 3.99 1.17 -21.31
CA ASN A 207 3.27 1.19 -22.58
C ASN A 207 2.86 2.61 -23.00
N PHE A 208 3.24 3.63 -22.22
CA PHE A 208 2.81 5.01 -22.42
C PHE A 208 3.28 5.58 -23.76
N ASP A 209 4.54 5.37 -24.15
CA ASP A 209 5.09 5.85 -25.44
C ASP A 209 4.39 5.24 -26.65
N SER A 210 3.99 3.97 -26.58
CA SER A 210 3.29 3.28 -27.67
C SER A 210 1.87 3.80 -27.90
N ALA A 211 1.27 4.47 -26.92
CA ALA A 211 -0.12 4.92 -26.95
C ALA A 211 -0.30 6.41 -27.25
N VAL A 212 0.73 7.24 -27.05
CA VAL A 212 0.64 8.71 -27.23
C VAL A 212 1.19 9.18 -28.59
N VAL A 213 2.21 8.52 -29.15
CA VAL A 213 2.95 9.08 -30.30
C VAL A 213 2.53 8.46 -31.65
N GLY A 214 1.85 7.32 -31.70
CA GLY A 214 1.40 6.69 -32.96
C GLY A 214 2.52 6.23 -33.91
N ALA A 215 3.75 6.68 -33.71
CA ALA A 215 4.96 6.17 -34.32
C ALA A 215 5.66 5.26 -33.31
N VAL A 216 5.71 3.97 -33.61
CA VAL A 216 6.62 3.04 -32.95
C VAL A 216 8.04 3.52 -33.27
N SER A 217 8.67 4.25 -32.36
CA SER A 217 10.11 4.48 -32.45
C SER A 217 10.78 3.10 -32.49
N THR A 218 11.52 2.83 -33.56
CA THR A 218 12.28 1.59 -33.75
C THR A 218 13.33 1.38 -32.66
N THR A 219 13.65 2.43 -31.91
CA THR A 219 14.36 2.38 -30.64
C THR A 219 13.36 2.70 -29.52
N LYS A 220 12.90 1.66 -28.81
CA LYS A 220 12.33 1.82 -27.47
C LYS A 220 13.47 2.25 -26.56
N ASP A 221 13.85 3.52 -26.61
CA ASP A 221 14.76 4.08 -25.61
C ASP A 221 14.07 3.91 -24.27
N THR A 222 14.58 2.94 -23.55
CA THR A 222 13.88 2.29 -22.47
C THR A 222 14.04 3.15 -21.23
N TYR A 223 13.03 3.95 -20.91
CA TYR A 223 13.04 4.74 -19.69
C TYR A 223 12.71 3.83 -18.50
N VAL A 224 13.74 3.38 -17.77
CA VAL A 224 13.59 2.72 -16.45
C VAL A 224 13.19 3.75 -15.38
N LEU A 225 13.49 5.03 -15.61
CA LEU A 225 13.24 6.12 -14.67
C LEU A 225 11.78 6.28 -14.23
N PRO A 226 10.74 6.17 -15.09
CA PRO A 226 9.35 6.20 -14.66
C PRO A 226 9.00 5.10 -13.66
N TYR A 227 9.52 3.87 -13.85
CA TYR A 227 9.33 2.78 -12.89
C TYR A 227 9.90 3.15 -11.51
N ILE A 228 11.13 3.62 -11.49
CA ILE A 228 11.80 4.06 -10.25
C ILE A 228 11.01 5.19 -9.59
N GLY A 229 10.60 6.21 -10.37
CA GLY A 229 9.82 7.35 -9.88
C GLY A 229 8.48 6.92 -9.28
N ILE A 230 7.75 6.01 -9.94
CA ILE A 230 6.48 5.48 -9.43
C ILE A 230 6.69 4.73 -8.12
N ILE A 231 7.69 3.84 -8.06
CA ILE A 231 7.98 3.07 -6.84
C ILE A 231 8.40 4.01 -5.69
N LEU A 232 9.25 4.99 -5.97
CA LEU A 232 9.67 6.00 -4.97
C LEU A 232 8.47 6.80 -4.45
N LEU A 233 7.62 7.31 -5.34
CA LEU A 233 6.42 8.07 -4.97
C LEU A 233 5.43 7.20 -4.17
N TRP A 234 5.34 5.91 -4.49
CA TRP A 234 4.48 4.95 -3.80
C TRP A 234 4.95 4.64 -2.38
N ILE A 235 6.26 4.42 -2.18
CA ILE A 235 6.80 4.00 -0.87
C ILE A 235 7.22 5.16 0.03
N LEU A 236 7.44 6.36 -0.52
CA LEU A 236 7.95 7.50 0.25
C LEU A 236 7.10 7.84 1.49
N PRO A 237 5.75 7.89 1.42
CA PRO A 237 4.93 8.12 2.62
C PRO A 237 5.14 7.05 3.69
N ALA A 238 5.32 5.79 3.30
CA ALA A 238 5.59 4.69 4.22
C ALA A 238 6.99 4.78 4.83
N ALA A 239 7.99 5.18 4.05
CA ALA A 239 9.34 5.45 4.57
C ALA A 239 9.32 6.56 5.64
N LEU A 240 8.51 7.60 5.46
CA LEU A 240 8.33 8.68 6.43
C LEU A 240 7.62 8.23 7.73
N VAL A 241 6.98 7.06 7.77
CA VAL A 241 6.45 6.49 9.03
C VAL A 241 7.59 6.19 10.01
N TRP A 242 8.81 5.95 9.54
CA TRP A 242 9.98 5.85 10.41
C TRP A 242 10.16 7.12 11.26
N LEU A 243 10.03 8.31 10.65
CA LEU A 243 10.12 9.59 11.36
C LEU A 243 9.00 9.74 12.39
N VAL A 244 7.80 9.27 12.08
CA VAL A 244 6.69 9.21 13.05
C VAL A 244 7.09 8.40 14.28
N GLY A 245 7.72 7.24 14.08
CA GLY A 245 8.24 6.41 15.18
C GLY A 245 9.27 7.14 16.03
N THR A 246 10.25 7.80 15.40
CA THR A 246 11.27 8.57 16.12
C THR A 246 10.69 9.72 16.93
N LEU A 247 9.73 10.46 16.38
CA LEU A 247 9.05 11.54 17.10
C LEU A 247 8.21 11.01 18.26
N PHE A 248 7.57 9.86 18.06
CA PHE A 248 6.78 9.19 19.08
C PHE A 248 7.65 8.71 20.25
N GLU A 249 8.82 8.13 19.97
CA GLU A 249 9.80 7.71 20.98
C GLU A 249 10.31 8.90 21.80
N ARG A 250 10.60 10.03 21.13
CA ARG A 250 11.03 11.26 21.80
C ARG A 250 9.95 11.85 22.71
N GLU A 251 8.72 11.95 22.24
CA GLU A 251 7.63 12.46 23.10
C GLU A 251 7.37 11.48 24.26
N PHE A 252 7.54 10.18 24.05
CA PHE A 252 7.44 9.18 25.11
C PHE A 252 8.54 9.33 26.16
N SER A 253 9.78 9.69 25.78
CA SER A 253 10.85 9.94 26.74
C SER A 253 10.65 11.22 27.55
N ASP A 254 10.03 12.24 26.96
CA ASP A 254 9.76 13.52 27.63
C ASP A 254 8.55 13.45 28.58
N ASP A 255 7.65 12.48 28.38
CA ASP A 255 6.46 12.22 29.20
C ASP A 255 6.75 11.39 30.48
N ALA A 256 8.00 10.93 30.68
CA ALA A 256 8.44 10.09 31.80
C ALA A 256 9.05 10.92 32.95
#